data_AF-A0A084U4Z4-F1
#
_entry.id   AF-A0A084U4Z4-F1
#
_cell.length_a   1.000
_cell.length_b   1.000
_cell.length_c   1.000
_cell.angle_alpha   90.00
_cell.angle_beta   90.00
_cell.angle_gamma   90.00
#
_symmetry.space_group_name_H-M   'P 1'
#
loop_
_entity.id
_entity.type
_entity.pdbx_description
1 polymer ?
#
loop_
_entity_poly.entity_id
_entity_poly.type
_entity_poly.pdbx_seq_one_letter_code
_entity_poly.pdbx_strand_id
1 'polypeptide(L)' 'MKTYKHLTKEERCLIYFLWNKEKYSMNKIAKILNKNKSTISRELKRNTSS' A
#
# COMPACT_ATOMS: atom_id res chain seq x y z
N MET A 1 -4.74 -23.14 -2.70
CA MET A 1 -4.95 -21.82 -3.36
C MET A 1 -4.73 -20.72 -2.33
N LYS A 2 -3.66 -19.92 -2.44
CA LYS A 2 -3.51 -18.73 -1.57
C LYS A 2 -4.51 -17.69 -2.05
N THR A 3 -5.57 -17.46 -1.28
CA THR A 3 -6.50 -16.35 -1.53
C THR A 3 -5.71 -15.07 -1.35
N TYR A 4 -5.27 -14.48 -2.47
CA TYR A 4 -4.63 -13.17 -2.45
C TYR A 4 -5.68 -12.19 -1.93
N LYS A 5 -5.58 -11.83 -0.64
CA LYS A 5 -6.38 -10.74 -0.09
C LYS A 5 -5.94 -9.45 -0.80
N HIS A 6 -6.70 -9.09 -1.83
CA HIS A 6 -6.53 -7.84 -2.55
C HIS A 6 -6.72 -6.68 -1.58
N LEU A 7 -6.02 -5.57 -1.84
CA LEU A 7 -6.24 -4.35 -1.08
C LEU A 7 -7.65 -3.83 -1.39
N THR A 8 -8.40 -3.44 -0.35
CA THR A 8 -9.68 -2.75 -0.57
C THR A 8 -9.43 -1.35 -1.12
N LYS A 9 -10.46 -0.71 -1.67
CA LYS A 9 -10.33 0.67 -2.20
C LYS A 9 -9.89 1.63 -1.10
N GLU A 10 -10.40 1.46 0.11
CA GLU A 10 -10.07 2.25 1.30
C GLU A 10 -8.59 2.07 1.67
N GLU A 11 -8.09 0.83 1.70
CA GLU A 11 -6.68 0.55 1.95
C GLU A 11 -5.79 1.20 0.89
N ARG A 12 -6.19 1.17 -0.39
CA ARG A 12 -5.44 1.80 -1.49
C ARG A 12 -5.39 3.33 -1.35
N CYS A 13 -6.53 3.97 -1.04
CA CYS A 13 -6.59 5.40 -0.76
C CYS A 13 -5.70 5.78 0.44
N LEU A 14 -5.76 4.98 1.51
CA LEU A 14 -4.97 5.23 2.71
C LEU A 14 -3.47 5.07 2.46
N ILE A 15 -3.04 4.06 1.67
CA ILE A 15 -1.64 3.92 1.22
C ILE A 15 -1.19 5.17 0.49
N TYR A 16 -2.00 5.68 -0.45
CA TYR A 16 -1.66 6.87 -1.22
C TYR A 16 -1.54 8.11 -0.33
N PHE A 17 -2.48 8.32 0.59
CA PHE A 17 -2.45 9.43 1.54
C PHE A 17 -1.20 9.37 2.43
N LEU A 18 -0.94 8.23 3.08
CA LEU A 18 0.21 8.05 3.97
C LEU A 18 1.55 8.18 3.24
N TRP A 19 1.64 7.74 1.98
CA TRP A 19 2.85 7.86 1.18
C TRP A 19 3.08 9.28 0.67
N ASN A 20 2.07 9.91 0.07
CA ASN A 20 2.25 11.17 -0.65
C ASN A 20 2.11 12.41 0.25
N LYS A 21 1.19 12.38 1.22
CA LYS A 21 0.91 13.52 2.11
C LYS A 21 1.75 13.44 3.38
N GLU A 22 1.68 12.31 4.08
CA GLU A 22 2.39 12.10 5.35
C GLU A 22 3.87 11.71 5.18
N LYS A 23 4.30 11.40 3.94
CA LYS A 23 5.68 10.99 3.60
C LYS A 23 6.19 9.79 4.42
N TYR A 24 5.29 8.88 4.80
CA TYR A 24 5.68 7.68 5.55
C TYR A 24 6.44 6.69 4.69
N SER A 25 7.40 5.99 5.29
CA SER A 25 8.10 4.89 4.63
C SER A 25 7.17 3.69 4.41
N MET A 26 7.45 2.88 3.38
CA MET A 26 6.67 1.68 3.07
C MET A 26 6.61 0.70 4.26
N ASN A 27 7.69 0.63 5.05
CA ASN A 27 7.73 -0.20 6.26
C ASN A 27 6.75 0.27 7.33
N LYS A 28 6.63 1.59 7.54
CA LYS A 28 5.69 2.17 8.49
C LYS A 28 4.25 1.92 8.05
N ILE A 29 3.95 2.16 6.77
CA ILE A 29 2.62 1.91 6.17
C ILE A 29 2.23 0.43 6.28
N ALA A 30 3.17 -0.47 5.99
CA ALA A 30 2.97 -1.92 6.12
C ALA A 30 2.57 -2.34 7.54
N LYS A 31 3.22 -1.77 8.57
CA LYS A 31 2.86 -2.00 9.98
C LYS A 31 1.48 -1.45 10.34
N ILE A 32 1.17 -0.22 9.91
CA ILE A 32 -0.13 0.43 10.16
C ILE A 32 -1.28 -0.39 9.58
N LEU A 33 -1.14 -0.86 8.34
CA LEU A 33 -2.18 -1.59 7.62
C LEU A 33 -2.16 -3.11 7.87
N ASN A 34 -1.20 -3.60 8.67
CA ASN A 34 -0.91 -5.02 8.84
C ASN A 34 -0.82 -5.77 7.49
N LYS A 35 -0.08 -5.19 6.54
CA LYS A 35 0.17 -5.77 5.21
C LYS A 35 1.66 -6.00 5.01
N ASN A 36 1.98 -6.89 4.07
CA ASN A 36 3.36 -7.06 3.65
C ASN A 36 3.87 -5.80 2.91
N LYS A 37 5.10 -5.38 3.19
CA LYS A 37 5.81 -4.30 2.47
C LYS A 37 5.75 -4.49 0.95
N SER A 38 5.90 -5.72 0.45
CA SER A 38 5.81 -6.04 -0.98
C SER A 38 4.44 -5.70 -1.56
N THR A 39 3.36 -5.82 -0.77
CA THR A 39 2.01 -5.43 -1.19
C THR A 39 1.90 -3.92 -1.34
N ILE A 40 2.42 -3.16 -0.37
CA ILE A 40 2.47 -1.70 -0.45
C ILE A 40 3.30 -1.24 -1.66
N SER A 41 4.46 -1.83 -1.87
CA SER A 41 5.33 -1.51 -3.01
C SER A 41 4.65 -1.77 -4.35
N ARG A 42 3.98 -2.93 -4.52
CA ARG A 42 3.23 -3.25 -5.74
C ARG A 42 2.09 -2.25 -5.97
N GLU A 43 1.38 -1.84 -4.93
CA GLU A 43 0.31 -0.85 -5.06
C GLU A 43 0.84 0.54 -5.46
N LEU A 44 1.94 0.98 -4.85
CA LEU A 44 2.57 2.25 -5.23
C LEU A 44 3.08 2.22 -6.68
N LYS A 45 3.71 1.13 -7.12
CA LYS A 45 4.16 0.95 -8.52
C LYS A 45 3.02 0.89 -9.52
N ARG A 46 1.85 0.34 -9.14
CA ARG A 46 0.67 0.32 -10.01
C ARG A 46 0.18 1.72 -10.38
N ASN A 47 0.40 2.70 -9.50
CA ASN A 47 0.01 4.09 -9.72
C ASN A 47 1.07 4.93 -10.44
N THR A 48 2.20 4.36 -10.88
CA THR A 48 3.29 5.09 -11.57
C THR A 48 3.47 4.69 -13.04
N SER A 49 2.41 4.21 -13.70
CA SER A 49 2.46 3.98 -15.15
C SER A 49 2.14 5.31 -15.85
N SER A 50 3.17 6.12 -16.05
CA SER A 50 3.23 7.19 -17.06
C SER A 50 3.93 6.67 -18.30
#